data_AF-A0A814Q6F3-F1
#
_entry.id   AF-A0A814Q6F3-F1
#
_cell.length_a   1.000
_cell.length_b   1.000
_cell.length_c   1.000
_cell.angle_alpha   90.00
_cell.angle_beta   90.00
_cell.angle_gamma   90.00
#
_symmetry.space_group_name_H-M   'P 1'
#
loop_
_entity.id
_entity.type
_entity.pdbx_description
1 polymer ?
#
loop_
_entity_poly.entity_id
_entity_poly.type
_entity_poly.pdbx_seq_one_letter_code
_entity_poly.pdbx_strand_id
1 'polypeptide(L)'
;MFIIARGIEFGDDKTQKWLISILSGFFSSLLLTQPLKIIGLTIFFAFCCPNSYDDKEANEYLDNNQLALDNDEEYLHSFKKKSIFTYRQPIRADRLNETEINHARNERLKEIHMWSMMKELLLYLCFITVLYNIIYSNRDLNSFLQVNHSRKFFFNSRQIDCDYTKIITIDDYWNWNLSGFINDKSNRLIDWATMRQLRVKSTLCQVQNEITSTCQYDYNFYNKDKYFYKPGWKNSIIQNYSSSISQSFQYSTSEDLDTYSYIGEYGTYSGNGYVYEFRGRLVDLQSNLSLLHQLEWINNQTRAIIIQLTLYNPNVQLFTSV
;
A
#
# COMPACT_ATOMS: atom_id res chain seq x y z
N MET A 1 21.40 4.62 20.43
CA MET A 1 21.40 6.07 20.11
C MET A 1 22.37 6.41 18.97
N PHE A 2 23.62 5.94 18.97
CA PHE A 2 24.62 6.24 17.93
C PHE A 2 24.22 5.80 16.50
N ILE A 3 23.66 4.58 16.35
CA ILE A 3 23.22 4.06 15.04
C ILE A 3 22.12 4.92 14.42
N ILE A 4 21.16 5.35 15.24
CA ILE A 4 20.02 6.16 14.80
C ILE A 4 20.50 7.56 14.37
N ALA A 5 21.41 8.18 15.15
CA ALA A 5 21.98 9.48 14.80
C ALA A 5 22.76 9.44 13.48
N ARG A 6 23.54 8.38 13.24
CA ARG A 6 24.26 8.17 11.97
C ARG A 6 23.32 7.88 10.79
N GLY A 7 22.24 7.14 11.01
CA GLY A 7 21.22 6.91 9.99
C GLY A 7 20.57 8.22 9.51
N ILE A 8 20.25 9.12 10.44
CA ILE A 8 19.68 10.44 10.10
C ILE A 8 20.69 11.30 9.31
N GLU A 9 21.98 11.24 9.66
CA GLU A 9 23.04 12.00 8.99
C GLU A 9 23.31 11.51 7.54
N PHE A 10 23.13 10.21 7.27
CA PHE A 10 23.46 9.62 5.98
C PHE A 10 22.38 9.78 4.90
N GLY A 11 21.13 10.06 5.29
CA GLY A 11 19.99 10.12 4.37
C GLY A 11 19.57 8.73 3.83
N ASP A 12 18.45 8.68 3.12
CA ASP A 12 17.74 7.41 2.83
C ASP A 12 18.57 6.43 2.00
N ASP A 13 19.12 6.86 0.86
CA ASP A 13 19.86 5.98 -0.06
C ASP A 13 21.10 5.33 0.58
N LYS A 14 21.86 6.10 1.37
CA LYS A 14 23.06 5.59 2.03
C LYS A 14 22.71 4.72 3.23
N THR A 15 21.64 5.06 3.96
CA THR A 15 21.16 4.26 5.08
C THR A 15 20.62 2.91 4.60
N GLN A 16 19.90 2.88 3.48
CA GLN A 16 19.43 1.64 2.87
C GLN A 16 20.60 0.73 2.46
N LYS A 17 21.61 1.28 1.76
CA LYS A 17 22.82 0.52 1.39
C LYS A 17 23.58 0.01 2.61
N TRP A 18 23.69 0.84 3.64
CA TRP A 18 24.34 0.46 4.90
C TRP A 18 23.60 -0.68 5.61
N LEU A 19 22.28 -0.61 5.68
CA LEU A 19 21.45 -1.65 6.28
C LEU A 19 21.55 -2.97 5.51
N ILE A 20 21.52 -2.90 4.17
CA ILE A 20 21.74 -4.07 3.30
C ILE A 20 23.11 -4.68 3.55
N SER A 21 24.17 -3.88 3.73
CA SER A 21 25.51 -4.37 4.03
C SER A 21 25.58 -5.10 5.38
N ILE A 22 24.88 -4.60 6.41
CA ILE A 22 24.83 -5.26 7.72
C ILE A 22 24.08 -6.58 7.62
N LEU A 23 22.92 -6.56 6.96
CA LEU A 23 22.06 -7.72 6.83
C LEU A 23 22.75 -8.81 6.00
N SER A 24 23.37 -8.45 4.88
CA SER A 24 24.20 -9.34 4.07
C SER A 24 25.39 -9.88 4.87
N GLY A 25 26.09 -9.04 5.63
CA GLY A 25 27.20 -9.45 6.50
C GLY A 25 26.77 -10.44 7.58
N PHE A 26 25.59 -10.25 8.18
CA PHE A 26 25.01 -11.17 9.15
C PHE A 26 24.73 -12.55 8.54
N PHE A 27 24.05 -12.60 7.38
CA PHE A 27 23.77 -13.88 6.71
C PHE A 27 25.04 -14.57 6.21
N SER A 28 26.00 -13.82 5.68
CA SER A 28 27.31 -14.37 5.32
C SER A 28 28.04 -14.95 6.54
N SER A 29 27.92 -14.29 7.70
CA SER A 29 28.53 -14.78 8.93
C SER A 29 27.89 -16.09 9.40
N LEU A 30 26.55 -16.13 9.42
CA LEU A 30 25.76 -17.26 9.90
C LEU A 30 25.83 -18.49 8.98
N LEU A 31 25.71 -18.29 7.67
CA LEU A 31 25.67 -19.39 6.69
C LEU A 31 27.07 -19.91 6.31
N LEU A 32 28.10 -19.05 6.33
CA LEU A 32 29.43 -19.42 5.84
C LEU A 32 30.48 -19.43 6.96
N THR A 33 30.64 -18.33 7.69
CA THR A 33 31.81 -18.21 8.60
C THR A 33 31.69 -19.08 9.84
N GLN A 34 30.50 -19.23 10.42
CA GLN A 34 30.27 -20.07 11.59
C GLN A 34 30.50 -21.56 11.29
N PRO A 35 29.88 -22.18 10.27
CA PRO A 35 30.14 -23.59 9.97
C PRO A 35 31.59 -23.85 9.56
N LEU A 36 32.21 -22.94 8.81
CA LEU A 36 33.62 -23.08 8.41
C LEU A 36 34.57 -23.03 9.62
N LYS A 37 34.29 -22.17 10.62
CA LYS A 37 35.03 -22.14 11.88
C LYS A 37 34.87 -23.45 12.67
N ILE A 38 33.66 -24.01 12.71
CA ILE A 38 33.41 -25.30 13.40
C ILE A 38 34.23 -26.41 12.73
N ILE A 39 34.21 -26.49 11.39
CA ILE A 39 35.01 -27.47 10.63
C ILE A 39 36.51 -27.26 10.87
N GLY A 40 36.98 -26.01 10.89
CA GLY A 40 38.38 -25.71 11.18
C GLY A 40 38.80 -26.16 12.59
N LEU A 41 37.94 -25.91 13.59
CA LEU A 41 38.18 -26.33 14.96
C LEU A 41 38.14 -27.86 15.11
N THR A 42 37.19 -28.56 14.47
CA THR A 42 37.13 -30.03 14.54
C THR A 42 38.36 -30.68 13.90
N ILE A 43 38.83 -30.17 12.75
CA ILE A 43 40.07 -30.63 12.12
C ILE A 43 41.27 -30.34 13.03
N PHE A 44 41.37 -29.14 13.59
CA PHE A 44 42.46 -28.76 14.49
C PHE A 44 42.51 -29.67 15.72
N PHE A 45 41.35 -29.92 16.37
CA PHE A 45 41.29 -30.83 17.52
C PHE A 45 41.56 -32.28 17.13
N ALA A 46 41.10 -32.76 15.97
CA ALA A 46 41.39 -34.11 15.50
C ALA A 46 42.90 -34.36 15.23
N PHE A 47 43.62 -33.34 14.76
CA PHE A 47 45.07 -33.44 14.49
C PHE A 47 45.95 -33.16 15.72
N CYS A 48 45.62 -32.13 16.51
CA CYS A 48 46.42 -31.73 17.68
C CYS A 48 46.09 -32.55 18.93
N CYS A 49 44.90 -33.14 19.01
CA CYS A 49 44.49 -34.04 20.07
C CYS A 49 44.03 -35.37 19.44
N PRO A 50 44.96 -36.28 19.09
CA PRO A 50 44.59 -37.65 18.76
C PRO A 50 43.79 -38.20 19.93
N ASN A 51 42.54 -38.57 19.66
CA ASN A 51 41.58 -38.84 20.72
C ASN A 51 42.07 -40.03 21.57
N SER A 52 42.37 -39.76 22.85
CA SER A 52 42.42 -40.75 23.94
C SER A 52 41.13 -40.68 24.77
N TYR A 53 40.01 -40.27 24.14
CA TYR A 53 38.69 -40.52 24.69
C TYR A 53 38.23 -41.87 24.16
N ASP A 54 38.46 -42.91 24.96
CA ASP A 54 37.61 -44.10 24.92
C ASP A 54 36.19 -43.62 25.24
N ASP A 55 35.41 -43.29 24.20
CA ASP A 55 33.97 -43.10 24.31
C ASP A 55 33.36 -44.44 24.71
N LYS A 56 33.37 -44.73 26.01
CA LYS A 56 32.77 -45.92 26.61
C LYS A 56 31.32 -46.07 26.14
N GLU A 57 30.61 -44.96 25.99
CA GLU A 57 29.22 -44.91 25.54
C GLU A 57 29.05 -45.30 24.07
N ALA A 58 29.90 -44.80 23.15
CA ALA A 58 29.85 -45.20 21.74
C ALA A 58 30.25 -46.66 21.51
N ASN A 59 31.24 -47.14 22.27
CA ASN A 59 31.66 -48.54 22.26
C ASN A 59 30.56 -49.46 22.83
N GLU A 60 29.80 -48.99 23.83
CA GLU A 60 28.67 -49.72 24.43
C GLU A 60 27.45 -49.84 23.48
N TYR A 61 27.22 -48.85 22.60
CA TYR A 61 26.21 -48.95 21.53
C TYR A 61 26.60 -49.91 20.41
N LEU A 62 27.89 -49.94 20.03
CA LEU A 62 28.38 -50.86 19.00
C LEU A 62 28.37 -52.32 19.47
N ASP A 63 28.71 -52.58 20.74
CA ASP A 63 28.65 -53.91 21.36
C ASP A 63 27.20 -54.41 21.51
N ASN A 64 26.26 -53.51 21.86
CA ASN A 64 24.82 -53.84 21.95
C ASN A 64 24.16 -54.16 20.60
N ASN A 65 24.52 -53.46 19.52
CA ASN A 65 23.99 -53.76 18.18
C ASN A 65 24.56 -55.06 17.59
N GLN A 66 25.77 -55.48 17.98
CA GLN A 66 26.32 -56.78 17.61
C GLN A 66 25.63 -57.95 18.32
N LEU A 67 24.94 -57.70 19.44
CA LEU A 67 24.15 -58.68 20.19
C LEU A 67 22.66 -58.70 19.79
N ALA A 68 22.21 -57.77 18.96
CA ALA A 68 20.85 -57.71 18.44
C ALA A 68 20.68 -58.56 17.17
N LEU A 69 20.98 -59.86 17.26
CA LEU A 69 20.42 -60.84 16.32
C LEU A 69 19.09 -61.30 16.90
N ASP A 70 18.04 -61.24 16.08
CA ASP A 70 16.69 -61.67 16.45
C ASP A 70 16.69 -63.15 16.86
N ASN A 71 15.75 -63.55 17.74
CA ASN A 71 15.66 -64.90 18.31
C ASN A 71 15.48 -66.02 17.26
N ASP A 72 15.30 -65.66 16.00
CA ASP A 72 14.99 -66.56 14.89
C ASP A 72 16.27 -67.20 14.29
N GLU A 73 17.45 -66.67 14.62
CA GLU A 73 18.74 -67.14 14.08
C GLU A 73 19.45 -68.18 14.98
N GLU A 74 18.81 -68.61 16.09
CA GLU A 74 19.41 -69.53 17.07
C GLU A 74 19.62 -70.97 16.53
N TYR A 75 19.00 -71.34 15.41
CA TYR A 75 19.07 -72.71 14.87
C TYR A 75 20.35 -73.04 14.08
N LEU A 76 21.19 -72.05 13.73
CA LEU A 76 22.38 -72.26 12.87
C LEU A 76 23.68 -72.57 13.63
N HIS A 77 23.68 -72.49 14.97
CA HIS A 77 24.88 -72.68 15.77
C HIS A 77 24.76 -73.81 16.81
N SER A 78 24.17 -74.94 16.40
CA SER A 78 24.46 -76.21 17.07
C SER A 78 25.77 -76.79 16.51
N PHE A 79 26.65 -77.28 17.40
CA PHE A 79 27.97 -77.89 17.15
C PHE A 79 29.21 -76.97 17.14
N LYS A 80 29.63 -76.48 18.32
CA LYS A 80 31.00 -76.76 18.83
C LYS A 80 31.23 -76.39 20.30
N LYS A 81 31.41 -77.45 21.11
CA LYS A 81 32.31 -77.66 22.27
C LYS A 81 32.52 -76.56 23.35
N LYS A 82 31.94 -76.89 24.52
CA LYS A 82 32.40 -76.77 25.93
C LYS A 82 33.66 -75.95 26.31
N SER A 83 33.38 -74.88 27.08
CA SER A 83 33.87 -74.48 28.42
C SER A 83 35.32 -74.03 28.67
N ILE A 84 35.50 -72.73 28.92
CA ILE A 84 36.19 -72.18 30.11
C ILE A 84 35.34 -71.03 30.67
N PHE A 85 34.89 -71.21 31.90
CA PHE A 85 34.06 -70.28 32.67
C PHE A 85 34.90 -69.06 33.07
N THR A 86 34.66 -67.91 32.46
CA THR A 86 34.87 -66.62 33.12
C THR A 86 33.48 -66.07 33.34
N TYR A 87 33.02 -66.05 34.60
CA TYR A 87 31.74 -65.45 34.96
C TYR A 87 31.84 -63.93 34.73
N ARG A 88 31.60 -63.47 33.50
CA ARG A 88 31.24 -62.07 33.27
C ARG A 88 29.89 -61.88 33.95
N GLN A 89 29.85 -60.99 34.93
CA GLN A 89 28.57 -60.59 35.50
C GLN A 89 27.67 -60.15 34.34
N PRO A 90 26.39 -60.57 34.31
CA PRO A 90 25.47 -60.02 33.34
C PRO A 90 25.47 -58.51 33.59
N ILE A 91 25.98 -57.73 32.64
CA ILE A 91 25.78 -56.29 32.63
C ILE A 91 24.27 -56.16 32.65
N ARG A 92 23.74 -55.76 33.81
CA ARG A 92 22.33 -55.40 33.93
C ARG A 92 22.23 -54.21 32.99
N ALA A 93 21.77 -54.44 31.76
CA ALA A 93 21.31 -53.36 30.92
C ALA A 93 20.32 -52.63 31.83
N ASP A 94 20.70 -51.43 32.26
CA ASP A 94 19.83 -50.60 33.09
C ASP A 94 18.71 -50.18 32.13
N ARG A 95 17.77 -51.11 31.93
CA ARG A 95 16.57 -50.90 31.16
C ARG A 95 15.81 -49.88 31.98
N LEU A 96 15.98 -48.62 31.59
CA LEU A 96 15.19 -47.47 32.04
C LEU A 96 13.76 -47.94 32.30
N ASN A 97 13.26 -47.64 33.49
CA ASN A 97 11.95 -48.11 33.92
C ASN A 97 10.88 -47.58 32.94
N GLU A 98 9.80 -48.33 32.68
CA GLU A 98 8.79 -47.92 31.69
C GLU A 98 8.19 -46.54 32.03
N THR A 99 8.14 -46.21 33.33
CA THR A 99 7.75 -44.91 33.86
C THR A 99 8.75 -43.80 33.52
N GLU A 100 10.06 -44.06 33.54
CA GLU A 100 11.13 -43.12 33.19
C GLU A 100 11.14 -42.84 31.68
N ILE A 101 10.93 -43.88 30.87
CA ILE A 101 10.80 -43.76 29.41
C ILE A 101 9.59 -42.90 29.07
N ASN A 102 8.45 -43.16 29.71
CA ASN A 102 7.23 -42.39 29.48
C ASN A 102 7.38 -40.94 29.99
N HIS A 103 8.10 -40.71 31.09
CA HIS A 103 8.45 -39.37 31.55
C HIS A 103 9.32 -38.62 30.54
N ALA A 104 10.41 -39.23 30.05
CA ALA A 104 11.29 -38.65 29.05
C ALA A 104 10.58 -38.37 27.70
N ARG A 105 9.65 -39.25 27.29
CA ARG A 105 8.80 -39.02 26.10
C ARG A 105 7.89 -37.81 26.28
N ASN A 106 7.27 -37.66 27.45
CA ASN A 106 6.39 -36.54 27.75
C ASN A 106 7.16 -35.20 27.79
N GLU A 107 8.36 -35.19 28.37
CA GLU A 107 9.25 -34.01 28.34
C GLU A 107 9.60 -33.60 26.90
N ARG A 108 10.02 -34.57 26.07
CA ARG A 108 10.32 -34.32 24.65
C ARG A 108 9.12 -33.80 23.85
N LEU A 109 7.91 -34.32 24.11
CA LEU A 109 6.70 -33.83 23.45
C LEU A 109 6.38 -32.38 23.85
N LYS A 110 6.59 -32.00 25.11
CA LYS A 110 6.48 -30.60 25.55
C LYS A 110 7.51 -29.72 24.84
N GLU A 111 8.76 -30.15 24.73
CA GLU A 111 9.82 -29.40 24.05
C GLU A 111 9.51 -29.15 22.57
N ILE A 112 9.05 -30.17 21.85
CA ILE A 112 8.68 -30.06 20.43
C ILE A 112 7.52 -29.07 20.27
N HIS A 113 6.50 -29.16 21.14
CA HIS A 113 5.35 -28.25 21.11
C HIS A 113 5.76 -26.81 21.44
N MET A 114 6.59 -26.60 22.46
CA MET A 114 7.13 -25.28 22.80
C MET A 114 7.95 -24.70 21.65
N TRP A 115 8.78 -25.51 20.98
CA TRP A 115 9.58 -25.03 19.85
C TRP A 115 8.72 -24.69 18.63
N SER A 116 7.66 -25.46 18.36
CA SER A 116 6.67 -25.12 17.33
C SER A 116 6.00 -23.77 17.63
N MET A 117 5.52 -23.58 18.87
CA MET A 117 4.90 -22.33 19.31
C MET A 117 5.87 -21.14 19.25
N MET A 118 7.13 -21.33 19.66
CA MET A 118 8.15 -20.28 19.59
C MET A 118 8.47 -19.86 18.15
N LYS A 119 8.48 -20.81 17.20
CA LYS A 119 8.65 -20.50 15.78
C LYS A 119 7.48 -19.69 15.23
N GLU A 120 6.26 -20.09 15.55
CA GLU A 120 5.05 -19.35 15.15
C GLU A 120 5.06 -17.93 15.73
N LEU A 121 5.37 -17.79 17.03
CA LEU A 121 5.54 -16.49 17.68
C LEU A 121 6.57 -15.61 16.97
N LEU A 122 7.74 -16.17 16.65
CA LEU A 122 8.80 -15.44 15.95
C LEU A 122 8.35 -14.99 14.56
N LEU A 123 7.62 -15.83 13.83
CA LEU A 123 7.05 -15.49 12.54
C LEU A 123 6.04 -14.34 12.66
N TYR A 124 5.15 -14.37 13.65
CA TYR A 124 4.20 -13.28 13.91
C TYR A 124 4.91 -11.98 14.32
N LEU A 125 5.93 -12.05 15.18
CA LEU A 125 6.72 -10.88 15.56
C LEU A 125 7.42 -10.28 14.34
N CYS A 126 8.04 -11.12 13.51
CA CYS A 126 8.65 -10.68 12.26
C CYS A 126 7.61 -9.99 11.35
N PHE A 127 6.44 -10.59 11.16
CA PHE A 127 5.35 -10.01 10.38
C PHE A 127 4.90 -8.64 10.92
N ILE A 128 4.69 -8.52 12.23
CA ILE A 128 4.28 -7.26 12.86
C ILE A 128 5.37 -6.20 12.70
N THR A 129 6.66 -6.56 12.85
CA THR A 129 7.74 -5.58 12.64
C THR A 129 7.79 -5.09 11.21
N VAL A 130 7.61 -5.95 10.21
CA VAL A 130 7.54 -5.55 8.80
C VAL A 130 6.34 -4.63 8.56
N LEU A 131 5.16 -5.01 9.06
CA LEU A 131 3.95 -4.21 8.94
C LEU A 131 4.08 -2.84 9.62
N TYR A 132 4.68 -2.79 10.81
CA TYR A 132 4.99 -1.55 11.51
C TYR A 132 5.90 -0.64 10.69
N ASN A 133 6.99 -1.19 10.12
CA ASN A 133 7.89 -0.43 9.26
C ASN A 133 7.17 0.12 8.02
N ILE A 134 6.33 -0.68 7.34
CA ILE A 134 5.59 -0.23 6.15
C ILE A 134 4.62 0.91 6.50
N ILE A 135 3.90 0.80 7.61
CA ILE A 135 2.92 1.82 8.01
C ILE A 135 3.62 3.13 8.40
N TYR A 136 4.73 3.06 9.14
CA TYR A 136 5.42 4.26 9.61
C TYR A 136 6.32 4.92 8.56
N SER A 137 6.96 4.13 7.70
CA SER A 137 7.83 4.66 6.63
C SER A 137 7.06 5.54 5.64
N ASN A 138 5.77 5.25 5.43
CA ASN A 138 4.94 5.99 4.46
C ASN A 138 4.21 7.20 5.08
N ARG A 139 4.37 7.46 6.38
CA ARG A 139 3.69 8.58 7.05
C ARG A 139 4.59 9.80 7.16
N ASP A 140 4.24 10.84 6.40
CA ASP A 140 4.86 12.17 6.54
C ASP A 140 4.14 12.99 7.63
N LEU A 141 4.91 13.59 8.53
CA LEU A 141 4.44 14.46 9.62
C LEU A 141 3.68 15.71 9.11
N ASN A 142 4.09 16.25 7.97
CA ASN A 142 3.57 17.49 7.38
C ASN A 142 2.35 17.27 6.49
N SER A 143 2.01 16.01 6.15
CA SER A 143 0.86 15.68 5.29
C SER A 143 -0.44 16.30 5.79
N PHE A 144 -0.73 16.19 7.09
CA PHE A 144 -1.91 16.78 7.71
C PHE A 144 -1.90 18.31 7.64
N LEU A 145 -0.74 18.93 7.91
CA LEU A 145 -0.59 20.40 7.88
C LEU A 145 -0.81 20.95 6.46
N GLN A 146 -0.27 20.26 5.46
CA GLN A 146 -0.42 20.60 4.05
C GLN A 146 -1.90 20.54 3.62
N VAL A 147 -2.61 19.46 3.93
CA VAL A 147 -4.05 19.32 3.62
C VAL A 147 -4.88 20.38 4.35
N ASN A 148 -4.56 20.65 5.62
CA ASN A 148 -5.26 21.66 6.41
C ASN A 148 -5.03 23.07 5.85
N HIS A 149 -3.81 23.38 5.39
CA HIS A 149 -3.51 24.64 4.72
C HIS A 149 -4.34 24.79 3.45
N SER A 150 -4.33 23.79 2.55
CA SER A 150 -5.12 23.82 1.31
C SER A 150 -6.61 23.96 1.61
N ARG A 151 -7.15 23.22 2.59
CA ARG A 151 -8.55 23.33 3.00
C ARG A 151 -8.88 24.75 3.49
N LYS A 152 -8.03 25.35 4.33
CA LYS A 152 -8.25 26.71 4.81
C LYS A 152 -8.16 27.74 3.68
N PHE A 153 -7.26 27.54 2.72
CA PHE A 153 -7.12 28.43 1.58
C PHE A 153 -8.38 28.43 0.70
N PHE A 154 -8.91 27.25 0.34
CA PHE A 154 -10.07 27.14 -0.55
C PHE A 154 -11.42 27.40 0.14
N PHE A 155 -11.58 26.97 1.40
CA PHE A 155 -12.88 27.02 2.09
C PHE A 155 -12.98 28.08 3.20
N ASN A 156 -11.86 28.65 3.66
CA ASN A 156 -11.84 29.57 4.80
C ASN A 156 -10.91 30.76 4.55
N SER A 157 -10.92 31.26 3.31
CA SER A 157 -10.18 32.47 2.98
C SER A 157 -10.79 33.63 3.78
N ARG A 158 -9.96 34.35 4.54
CA ARG A 158 -10.37 35.51 5.35
C ARG A 158 -10.78 36.73 4.50
N GLN A 159 -10.86 36.58 3.18
CA GLN A 159 -11.48 37.57 2.31
C GLN A 159 -12.98 37.32 2.31
N ILE A 160 -13.69 38.24 2.98
CA ILE A 160 -15.11 38.20 3.34
C ILE A 160 -16.04 37.92 2.15
N ASP A 161 -15.57 38.14 0.92
CA ASP A 161 -16.36 38.08 -0.32
C ASP A 161 -16.17 36.79 -1.16
N CYS A 162 -15.30 35.85 -0.77
CA CYS A 162 -14.99 34.65 -1.60
C CYS A 162 -15.02 33.34 -0.81
N ASP A 163 -16.05 33.16 0.04
CA ASP A 163 -16.26 31.93 0.81
C ASP A 163 -17.11 30.92 0.02
N TYR A 164 -16.54 29.75 -0.28
CA TYR A 164 -17.25 28.68 -1.00
C TYR A 164 -18.52 28.22 -0.27
N THR A 165 -18.53 28.29 1.07
CA THR A 165 -19.67 27.82 1.87
C THR A 165 -20.93 28.69 1.71
N LYS A 166 -20.80 29.87 1.09
CA LYS A 166 -21.90 30.82 0.86
C LYS A 166 -22.45 30.79 -0.57
N ILE A 167 -21.92 29.94 -1.45
CA ILE A 167 -22.39 29.84 -2.84
C ILE A 167 -23.76 29.18 -2.84
N ILE A 168 -24.78 29.94 -3.23
CA ILE A 168 -26.16 29.46 -3.36
C ILE A 168 -26.63 29.58 -4.81
N THR A 169 -26.28 30.68 -5.49
CA THR A 169 -26.72 30.94 -6.87
C THR A 169 -25.63 30.66 -7.91
N ILE A 170 -26.04 30.56 -9.18
CA ILE A 170 -25.11 30.41 -10.31
C ILE A 170 -24.22 31.66 -10.42
N ASP A 171 -24.79 32.85 -10.20
CA ASP A 171 -24.02 34.10 -10.23
C ASP A 171 -23.01 34.15 -9.09
N ASP A 172 -23.36 33.68 -7.89
CA ASP A 172 -22.40 33.53 -6.78
C ASP A 172 -21.26 32.59 -7.15
N TYR A 173 -21.56 31.48 -7.84
CA TYR A 173 -20.53 30.56 -8.32
C TYR A 173 -19.56 31.24 -9.29
N TRP A 174 -20.07 32.03 -10.23
CA TRP A 174 -19.23 32.76 -11.19
C TRP A 174 -18.47 33.92 -10.55
N ASN A 175 -19.04 34.58 -9.54
CA ASN A 175 -18.36 35.59 -8.74
C ASN A 175 -17.27 34.99 -7.84
N TRP A 176 -17.49 33.78 -7.33
CA TRP A 176 -16.49 32.99 -6.63
C TRP A 176 -15.39 32.46 -7.57
N ASN A 177 -15.69 32.32 -8.87
CA ASN A 177 -14.83 31.64 -9.83
C ASN A 177 -13.45 32.33 -9.98
N LEU A 178 -12.41 31.58 -9.60
CA LEU A 178 -10.98 31.74 -9.91
C LEU A 178 -10.37 33.15 -9.84
N SER A 179 -10.88 34.01 -8.96
CA SER A 179 -10.02 35.04 -8.34
C SER A 179 -8.90 34.39 -7.51
N GLY A 180 -9.15 33.18 -7.00
CA GLY A 180 -8.26 32.40 -6.14
C GLY A 180 -7.38 31.38 -6.87
N PHE A 181 -6.44 31.85 -7.70
CA PHE A 181 -5.23 31.07 -7.90
C PHE A 181 -4.48 30.97 -6.57
N ILE A 182 -3.76 29.87 -6.37
CA ILE A 182 -2.99 29.69 -5.15
C ILE A 182 -1.86 30.72 -5.09
N ASN A 183 -2.11 31.81 -4.38
CA ASN A 183 -1.15 32.86 -4.11
C ASN A 183 -0.48 32.66 -2.74
N ASP A 184 -0.31 31.40 -2.32
CA ASP A 184 0.33 31.06 -1.05
C ASP A 184 1.88 31.07 -1.15
N LYS A 185 2.43 31.24 -2.36
CA LYS A 185 3.87 31.25 -2.68
C LYS A 185 4.64 29.97 -2.30
N SER A 186 3.94 28.93 -1.85
CA SER A 186 4.52 27.68 -1.35
C SER A 186 4.13 26.49 -2.21
N ASN A 187 2.88 26.43 -2.65
CA ASN A 187 2.38 25.38 -3.52
C ASN A 187 2.49 25.81 -4.97
N ARG A 188 2.94 24.88 -5.81
CA ARG A 188 3.00 25.04 -7.25
C ARG A 188 1.89 24.20 -7.88
N LEU A 189 1.08 24.82 -8.74
CA LEU A 189 0.17 24.08 -9.59
C LEU A 189 1.01 23.22 -10.53
N ILE A 190 0.70 21.93 -10.56
CA ILE A 190 1.22 21.01 -11.56
C ILE A 190 0.16 20.90 -12.63
N ASP A 191 0.61 21.08 -13.88
CA ASP A 191 -0.24 21.07 -15.06
C ASP A 191 -1.27 22.21 -15.06
N TRP A 192 -2.48 21.98 -15.58
CA TRP A 192 -3.61 22.91 -15.51
C TRP A 192 -4.70 22.35 -14.61
N ALA A 193 -5.49 23.25 -14.02
CA ALA A 193 -6.74 22.85 -13.40
C ALA A 193 -7.75 22.45 -14.49
N THR A 194 -8.74 21.65 -14.12
CA THR A 194 -9.88 21.31 -14.99
C THR A 194 -11.20 21.60 -14.29
N MET A 195 -12.20 22.07 -15.05
CA MET A 195 -13.58 22.24 -14.60
C MET A 195 -14.47 21.35 -15.45
N ARG A 196 -15.01 20.32 -14.81
CA ARG A 196 -15.84 19.30 -15.45
C ARG A 196 -17.30 19.46 -15.05
N GLN A 197 -18.18 19.39 -16.02
CA GLN A 197 -19.61 19.55 -15.85
C GLN A 197 -20.37 18.28 -16.23
N LEU A 198 -21.35 17.94 -15.39
CA LEU A 198 -22.31 16.87 -15.62
C LEU A 198 -23.70 17.46 -15.85
N ARG A 199 -24.32 17.04 -16.96
CA ARG A 199 -25.60 17.56 -17.45
C ARG A 199 -26.60 16.44 -17.69
N VAL A 200 -27.88 16.80 -17.59
CA VAL A 200 -29.03 15.93 -17.87
C VAL A 200 -29.74 16.40 -19.13
N LYS A 201 -30.26 15.45 -19.92
CA LYS A 201 -31.02 15.76 -21.13
C LYS A 201 -32.25 16.60 -20.81
N SER A 202 -32.55 17.60 -21.65
CA SER A 202 -33.81 18.33 -21.57
C SER A 202 -34.90 17.46 -22.18
N THR A 203 -35.97 17.19 -21.44
CA THR A 203 -37.20 16.65 -22.00
C THR A 203 -38.36 17.55 -21.62
N LEU A 204 -39.36 17.63 -22.50
CA LEU A 204 -40.59 18.34 -22.22
C LEU A 204 -41.34 17.59 -21.12
N CYS A 205 -41.79 18.31 -20.09
CA CYS A 205 -42.68 17.75 -19.10
C CYS A 205 -44.05 17.51 -19.73
N GLN A 206 -44.66 16.36 -19.46
CA GLN A 206 -46.11 16.20 -19.57
C GLN A 206 -46.71 16.36 -18.18
N VAL A 207 -47.17 17.57 -17.85
CA VAL A 207 -47.98 17.81 -16.65
C VAL A 207 -49.41 18.03 -17.10
N GLN A 208 -50.32 17.13 -16.71
CA GLN A 208 -51.77 17.27 -16.95
C GLN A 208 -52.15 17.73 -18.38
N ASN A 209 -51.57 17.10 -19.41
CA ASN A 209 -51.84 17.34 -20.83
C ASN A 209 -51.44 18.72 -21.40
N GLU A 210 -50.75 19.56 -20.63
CA GLU A 210 -50.16 20.80 -21.14
C GLU A 210 -48.63 20.66 -21.23
N ILE A 211 -48.11 20.81 -22.45
CA ILE A 211 -46.69 20.71 -22.75
C ILE A 211 -46.12 22.12 -22.74
N THR A 212 -45.79 22.64 -21.57
CA THR A 212 -45.37 24.05 -21.45
C THR A 212 -44.02 24.25 -20.76
N SER A 213 -43.51 23.30 -19.99
CA SER A 213 -42.23 23.44 -19.27
C SER A 213 -41.21 22.34 -19.57
N THR A 214 -39.93 22.71 -19.59
CA THR A 214 -38.80 21.78 -19.64
C THR A 214 -38.58 21.15 -18.27
N CYS A 215 -38.59 19.82 -18.19
CA CYS A 215 -38.41 19.10 -16.95
C CYS A 215 -36.94 19.05 -16.53
N GLN A 216 -36.73 19.25 -15.24
CA GLN A 216 -35.42 19.17 -14.61
C GLN A 216 -35.40 17.90 -13.76
N TYR A 217 -34.81 16.83 -14.28
CA TYR A 217 -34.64 15.58 -13.53
C TYR A 217 -33.33 15.58 -12.74
N ASP A 218 -33.31 14.84 -11.64
CA ASP A 218 -32.07 14.55 -10.91
C ASP A 218 -31.08 13.75 -11.76
N TYR A 219 -29.80 13.81 -11.38
CA TYR A 219 -28.76 13.11 -12.14
C TYR A 219 -28.89 11.59 -12.02
N ASN A 220 -28.89 10.90 -13.15
CA ASN A 220 -28.91 9.45 -13.26
C ASN A 220 -28.04 9.01 -14.46
N PHE A 221 -27.44 7.83 -14.36
CA PHE A 221 -26.72 7.20 -15.47
C PHE A 221 -27.53 7.12 -16.78
N TYR A 222 -28.86 6.98 -16.74
CA TYR A 222 -29.70 6.85 -17.92
C TYR A 222 -30.09 8.19 -18.57
N ASN A 223 -30.23 9.26 -17.78
CA ASN A 223 -30.68 10.56 -18.28
C ASN A 223 -29.54 11.54 -18.56
N LYS A 224 -28.28 11.11 -18.41
CA LYS A 224 -27.10 11.91 -18.74
C LYS A 224 -27.11 12.37 -20.19
N ASP A 225 -26.72 13.61 -20.37
CA ASP A 225 -26.50 14.20 -21.68
C ASP A 225 -25.12 13.76 -22.23
N LYS A 226 -25.08 13.50 -23.53
CA LYS A 226 -23.90 13.00 -24.26
C LYS A 226 -23.69 13.70 -25.60
N TYR A 227 -24.45 14.75 -25.88
CA TYR A 227 -24.47 15.34 -27.21
C TYR A 227 -23.25 16.25 -27.43
N PHE A 228 -22.85 16.42 -28.69
CA PHE A 228 -21.74 17.31 -29.04
C PHE A 228 -22.31 18.66 -29.44
N TYR A 229 -22.25 19.63 -28.52
CA TYR A 229 -22.77 20.96 -28.75
C TYR A 229 -21.72 21.92 -29.33
N LYS A 230 -22.23 22.99 -29.92
CA LYS A 230 -21.47 24.20 -30.18
C LYS A 230 -21.64 25.17 -28.99
N PRO A 231 -20.73 26.16 -28.86
CA PRO A 231 -20.78 27.12 -27.76
C PRO A 231 -22.16 27.74 -27.55
N GLY A 232 -22.62 27.74 -26.29
CA GLY A 232 -23.97 28.15 -25.89
C GLY A 232 -25.03 27.05 -25.92
N TRP A 233 -24.63 25.77 -25.89
CA TRP A 233 -25.54 24.61 -25.95
C TRP A 233 -26.42 24.57 -27.21
N LYS A 234 -25.86 24.99 -28.35
CA LYS A 234 -26.56 25.08 -29.64
C LYS A 234 -26.05 24.03 -30.63
N ASN A 235 -26.86 23.71 -31.63
CA ASN A 235 -26.50 22.73 -32.67
C ASN A 235 -25.73 23.37 -33.85
N SER A 236 -25.84 24.69 -34.04
CA SER A 236 -25.20 25.43 -35.13
C SER A 236 -24.22 26.47 -34.61
N ILE A 237 -23.17 26.73 -35.40
CA ILE A 237 -22.15 27.73 -35.10
C ILE A 237 -22.70 29.10 -35.49
N ILE A 238 -22.78 30.01 -34.53
CA ILE A 238 -23.11 31.42 -34.78
C ILE A 238 -21.82 32.23 -34.99
N GLN A 239 -20.74 31.86 -34.29
CA GLN A 239 -19.45 32.56 -34.30
C GLN A 239 -18.29 31.56 -34.10
N ASN A 240 -17.10 31.92 -34.60
CA ASN A 240 -15.88 31.15 -34.38
C ASN A 240 -15.28 31.51 -33.02
N TYR A 241 -15.28 30.54 -32.11
CA TYR A 241 -14.65 30.65 -30.79
C TYR A 241 -13.29 29.96 -30.79
N SER A 242 -12.48 30.19 -29.75
CA SER A 242 -11.23 29.47 -29.54
C SER A 242 -11.46 27.95 -29.44
N SER A 243 -10.41 27.18 -29.68
CA SER A 243 -10.47 25.72 -29.56
C SER A 243 -10.85 25.27 -28.14
N SER A 244 -10.30 25.91 -27.10
CA SER A 244 -10.59 25.58 -25.69
C SER A 244 -12.06 25.76 -25.34
N ILE A 245 -12.66 26.88 -25.75
CA ILE A 245 -14.09 27.14 -25.55
C ILE A 245 -14.93 26.18 -26.38
N SER A 246 -14.55 25.91 -27.64
CA SER A 246 -15.31 25.00 -28.49
C SER A 246 -15.28 23.55 -27.97
N GLN A 247 -14.16 23.13 -27.37
CA GLN A 247 -14.00 21.81 -26.75
C GLN A 247 -14.81 21.69 -25.46
N SER A 248 -15.02 22.77 -24.71
CA SER A 248 -15.78 22.71 -23.45
C SER A 248 -17.27 22.46 -23.59
N PHE A 249 -17.80 22.48 -24.82
CA PHE A 249 -19.18 22.09 -25.15
C PHE A 249 -19.27 20.71 -25.82
N GLN A 250 -18.15 19.99 -25.93
CA GLN A 250 -18.08 18.64 -26.47
C GLN A 250 -18.06 17.61 -25.35
N TYR A 251 -18.86 16.55 -25.52
CA TYR A 251 -18.92 15.47 -24.55
C TYR A 251 -17.66 14.61 -24.60
N SER A 252 -17.06 14.36 -23.44
CA SER A 252 -15.90 13.47 -23.29
C SER A 252 -16.25 12.28 -22.41
N THR A 253 -15.76 11.10 -22.76
CA THR A 253 -16.00 9.88 -21.99
C THR A 253 -15.06 9.80 -20.78
N SER A 254 -15.32 8.86 -19.86
CA SER A 254 -14.43 8.63 -18.72
C SER A 254 -13.07 8.05 -19.13
N GLU A 255 -13.03 7.33 -20.25
CA GLU A 255 -11.79 6.76 -20.80
C GLU A 255 -10.94 7.87 -21.44
N ASP A 256 -11.56 8.81 -22.15
CA ASP A 256 -10.83 9.94 -22.75
C ASP A 256 -10.23 10.89 -21.69
N LEU A 257 -10.88 10.98 -20.54
CA LEU A 257 -10.51 11.87 -19.44
C LEU A 257 -9.66 11.19 -18.35
N ASP A 258 -9.51 9.86 -18.39
CA ASP A 258 -8.92 9.05 -17.32
C ASP A 258 -9.52 9.35 -15.92
N THR A 259 -10.83 9.59 -15.87
CA THR A 259 -11.55 9.98 -14.64
C THR A 259 -12.47 8.88 -14.13
N TYR A 260 -12.54 8.76 -12.81
CA TYR A 260 -13.44 7.84 -12.12
C TYR A 260 -14.74 8.51 -11.70
N SER A 261 -15.74 7.68 -11.36
CA SER A 261 -16.97 8.14 -10.76
C SER A 261 -16.73 8.67 -9.34
N TYR A 262 -17.41 9.74 -8.99
CA TYR A 262 -17.37 10.38 -7.68
C TYR A 262 -18.71 10.21 -6.96
N ILE A 263 -18.68 9.78 -5.70
CA ILE A 263 -19.87 9.66 -4.86
C ILE A 263 -20.00 10.97 -4.09
N GLY A 264 -21.00 11.78 -4.45
CA GLY A 264 -21.35 13.00 -3.72
C GLY A 264 -22.52 12.77 -2.78
N GLU A 265 -22.95 13.84 -2.12
CA GLU A 265 -24.06 13.82 -1.16
C GLU A 265 -25.41 13.47 -1.81
N TYR A 266 -25.68 14.04 -2.99
CA TYR A 266 -26.96 13.90 -3.68
C TYR A 266 -26.98 12.80 -4.77
N GLY A 267 -25.85 12.12 -5.00
CA GLY A 267 -25.79 11.07 -6.01
C GLY A 267 -24.39 10.63 -6.41
N THR A 268 -24.34 9.64 -7.29
CA THR A 268 -23.09 9.15 -7.89
C THR A 268 -22.91 9.76 -9.28
N TYR A 269 -21.80 10.46 -9.46
CA TYR A 269 -21.45 11.25 -10.63
C TYR A 269 -20.40 10.50 -11.44
N SER A 270 -20.67 10.16 -12.70
CA SER A 270 -19.69 9.42 -13.51
C SER A 270 -18.49 10.28 -13.93
N GLY A 271 -17.38 9.66 -14.35
CA GLY A 271 -16.15 10.36 -14.80
C GLY A 271 -16.30 11.18 -16.10
N ASN A 272 -17.29 10.86 -16.93
CA ASN A 272 -17.57 11.60 -18.17
C ASN A 272 -18.04 13.05 -17.93
N GLY A 273 -18.18 13.82 -19.00
CA GLY A 273 -18.80 15.15 -18.95
C GLY A 273 -18.28 16.11 -19.99
N TYR A 274 -18.59 17.38 -19.79
CA TYR A 274 -18.10 18.51 -20.58
C TYR A 274 -16.99 19.21 -19.79
N VAL A 275 -15.82 19.40 -20.39
CA VAL A 275 -14.62 19.82 -19.65
C VAL A 275 -14.06 21.12 -20.21
N TYR A 276 -13.84 22.09 -19.33
CA TYR A 276 -13.02 23.26 -19.62
C TYR A 276 -11.67 23.14 -18.91
N GLU A 277 -10.59 23.26 -19.67
CA GLU A 277 -9.22 23.20 -19.15
C GLU A 277 -8.67 24.61 -18.93
N PHE A 278 -8.12 24.88 -17.75
CA PHE A 278 -7.54 26.19 -17.40
C PHE A 278 -6.12 26.33 -17.96
N ARG A 279 -5.99 26.34 -19.28
CA ARG A 279 -4.72 26.52 -20.00
C ARG A 279 -4.47 27.98 -20.39
N GLY A 280 -3.25 28.46 -20.16
CA GLY A 280 -2.80 29.78 -20.65
C GLY A 280 -2.55 30.80 -19.54
N ARG A 281 -2.55 32.09 -19.90
CA ARG A 281 -2.28 33.19 -18.97
C ARG A 281 -3.54 33.56 -18.19
N LEU A 282 -3.35 34.13 -17.00
CA LEU A 282 -4.45 34.56 -16.12
C LEU A 282 -5.47 35.47 -16.83
N VAL A 283 -5.00 36.41 -17.65
CA VAL A 283 -5.87 37.35 -18.39
C VAL A 283 -6.75 36.60 -19.39
N ASP A 284 -6.18 35.64 -20.12
CA ASP A 284 -6.93 34.83 -21.09
C ASP A 284 -7.96 33.97 -20.37
N LEU A 285 -7.59 33.37 -19.23
CA LEU A 285 -8.49 32.57 -18.41
C LEU A 285 -9.67 33.40 -17.88
N GLN A 286 -9.43 34.60 -17.36
CA GLN A 286 -10.49 35.50 -16.91
C GLN A 286 -11.44 35.86 -18.06
N SER A 287 -10.90 36.17 -19.24
CA SER A 287 -11.72 36.47 -20.43
C SER A 287 -12.56 35.26 -20.85
N ASN A 288 -11.98 34.06 -20.86
CA ASN A 288 -12.68 32.83 -21.21
C ASN A 288 -13.77 32.48 -20.21
N LEU A 289 -13.53 32.67 -18.90
CA LEU A 289 -14.54 32.43 -17.87
C LEU A 289 -15.72 33.41 -18.01
N SER A 290 -15.45 34.69 -18.28
CA SER A 290 -16.51 35.66 -18.56
C SER A 290 -17.33 35.29 -19.80
N LEU A 291 -16.67 34.74 -20.83
CA LEU A 291 -17.33 34.25 -22.03
C LEU A 291 -18.17 32.98 -21.75
N LEU A 292 -17.66 32.03 -20.96
CA LEU A 292 -18.42 30.85 -20.55
C LEU A 292 -19.66 31.21 -19.74
N HIS A 293 -19.57 32.23 -18.89
CA HIS A 293 -20.71 32.79 -18.17
C HIS A 293 -21.74 33.38 -19.14
N GLN A 294 -21.31 34.21 -20.09
CA GLN A 294 -22.19 34.77 -21.14
C GLN A 294 -22.85 33.71 -22.03
N LEU A 295 -22.16 32.59 -22.25
CA LEU A 295 -22.66 31.46 -23.03
C LEU A 295 -23.53 30.49 -22.20
N GLU A 296 -23.84 30.83 -20.94
CA GLU A 296 -24.61 29.98 -20.03
C GLU A 296 -24.05 28.55 -19.94
N TRP A 297 -22.71 28.42 -19.88
CA TRP A 297 -22.07 27.11 -19.78
C TRP A 297 -22.61 26.35 -18.56
N ILE A 298 -22.91 27.05 -17.47
CA ILE A 298 -23.71 26.54 -16.35
C ILE A 298 -25.13 27.06 -16.53
N ASN A 299 -26.07 26.14 -16.65
CA ASN A 299 -27.51 26.46 -16.71
C ASN A 299 -28.35 25.41 -15.98
N ASN A 300 -29.67 25.53 -16.11
CA ASN A 300 -30.68 24.70 -15.44
C ASN A 300 -30.55 23.17 -15.64
N GLN A 301 -29.83 22.71 -16.66
CA GLN A 301 -29.60 21.27 -16.91
C GLN A 301 -28.36 20.71 -16.22
N THR A 302 -27.54 21.60 -15.65
CA THR A 302 -26.32 21.24 -14.92
C THR A 302 -26.70 20.59 -13.60
N ARG A 303 -26.02 19.51 -13.20
CA ARG A 303 -26.26 18.83 -11.92
C ARG A 303 -25.05 18.75 -11.02
N ALA A 304 -23.85 18.74 -11.61
CA ALA A 304 -22.62 18.81 -10.84
C ALA A 304 -21.55 19.50 -11.64
N ILE A 305 -20.71 20.22 -10.92
CA ILE A 305 -19.47 20.79 -11.43
C ILE A 305 -18.36 20.34 -10.49
N ILE A 306 -17.30 19.81 -11.07
CA ILE A 306 -16.16 19.27 -10.34
C ILE A 306 -14.94 20.01 -10.86
N ILE A 307 -14.28 20.74 -9.98
CA ILE A 307 -12.98 21.35 -10.26
C ILE A 307 -11.92 20.39 -9.72
N GLN A 308 -10.90 20.10 -10.53
CA GLN A 308 -9.79 19.25 -10.16
C GLN A 308 -8.48 19.98 -10.41
N LEU A 309 -7.58 19.93 -9.45
CA LEU A 309 -6.23 20.47 -9.60
C LEU A 309 -5.22 19.72 -8.74
N THR A 310 -3.97 19.70 -9.20
CA THR A 310 -2.87 19.05 -8.48
C THR A 310 -1.84 20.07 -8.07
N LEU A 311 -1.47 20.06 -6.79
CA LEU A 311 -0.50 20.96 -6.21
C LEU A 311 0.71 20.19 -5.74
N TYR A 312 1.86 20.82 -5.83
CA TYR A 312 3.10 20.29 -5.28
C TYR A 312 3.80 21.33 -4.44
N ASN A 313 4.11 20.95 -3.20
CA ASN A 313 4.89 21.75 -2.29
C ASN A 313 6.35 21.27 -2.30
N PRO A 314 7.30 22.02 -2.89
CA PRO A 314 8.70 21.61 -2.95
C PRO A 314 9.40 21.64 -1.58
N ASN A 315 8.88 22.38 -0.59
CA ASN A 315 9.50 22.47 0.73
C ASN A 315 9.33 21.18 1.55
N VAL A 316 8.20 20.50 1.38
CA VAL A 316 7.88 19.23 2.04
C VAL A 316 7.85 18.05 1.07
N GLN A 317 8.04 18.30 -0.24
CA GLN A 317 8.01 17.31 -1.31
C GLN A 317 6.70 16.51 -1.41
N LEU A 318 5.57 17.15 -1.05
CA LEU A 318 4.26 16.51 -1.06
C LEU A 318 3.40 16.99 -2.23
N PHE A 319 2.68 16.05 -2.84
CA PHE A 319 1.61 16.34 -3.77
C PHE A 319 0.28 16.43 -3.03
N THR A 320 -0.61 17.32 -3.47
CA THR A 320 -1.97 17.47 -2.95
C THR A 320 -2.92 17.52 -4.13
N SER A 321 -3.80 16.51 -4.23
CA SER A 321 -4.94 16.55 -5.14
C SER A 321 -6.08 17.31 -4.45
N VAL A 322 -6.66 18.28 -5.15
CA VAL A 322 -7.82 19.06 -4.71
C VAL A 322 -8.99 18.76 -5.62
#